data_AF-A0A7S0FY85-F1
#
_entry.id   AF-A0A7S0FY85-F1
#
_cell.length_a   1.000
_cell.length_b   1.000
_cell.length_c   1.000
_cell.angle_alpha   90.00
_cell.angle_beta   90.00
_cell.angle_gamma   90.00
#
_symmetry.space_group_name_H-M   'P 1'
#
loop_
_entity.id
_entity.type
_entity.pdbx_description
1 polymer ?
#
loop_
_entity_poly.entity_id
_entity_poly.type
_entity_poly.pdbx_seq_one_letter_code
_entity_poly.pdbx_strand_id
1 'polypeptide(L)'
;CSADQPEPNEGSAQGRKINLLQTKSQSLLNLASHSEVVAGVNITLHNALGSERRPEDKHRWVVTLPKTCSDADVHAFAAGMPSGATPLFLGTPSNTGLPCVLALEATEAELHEQVKTHPGAESAQMDFQWEEHHALLAEMAVAVGAAGNPEGLPEGEGLPDVPPSLLPEDRRRVASLAEANTKRRAIWSMAEQEHQIPGPWPNSNCGGPYRAYVFYPTEIHDWANVSKHPVISVAHGYTQFGVRVKNQLVAGFIRPMVEWGGYIVVAHETAQGWCDTSNDMLYMLDWIKQDDSPYKDIILPDKTAVVGYSM
;
A
#
# COMPACT_ATOMS: atom_id res chain seq x y z
N CYS A 1 -30.73 39.93 -29.81
CA CYS A 1 -29.95 38.69 -29.86
C CYS A 1 -28.54 38.95 -29.32
N SER A 2 -28.37 38.85 -28.01
CA SER A 2 -27.06 38.53 -27.41
C SER A 2 -27.28 37.22 -26.69
N ALA A 3 -26.63 36.17 -27.18
CA ALA A 3 -26.58 34.89 -26.51
C ALA A 3 -25.50 35.01 -25.43
N ASP A 4 -25.92 34.98 -24.16
CA ASP A 4 -25.00 34.86 -23.04
C ASP A 4 -24.24 33.54 -23.19
N GLN A 5 -22.91 33.64 -23.33
CA GLN A 5 -22.05 32.48 -23.30
C GLN A 5 -21.95 31.99 -21.84
N PRO A 6 -22.16 30.69 -21.56
CA PRO A 6 -21.96 30.17 -20.23
C PRO A 6 -20.49 30.30 -19.84
N GLU A 7 -20.23 30.92 -18.68
CA GLU A 7 -18.89 31.05 -18.15
C GLU A 7 -18.23 29.68 -17.97
N PRO A 8 -16.91 29.58 -18.21
CA PRO A 8 -16.19 28.32 -18.09
C PRO A 8 -16.29 27.83 -16.65
N ASN A 9 -16.94 26.67 -16.51
CA ASN A 9 -17.13 25.96 -15.25
C ASN A 9 -15.76 25.80 -14.56
N GLU A 10 -15.54 26.58 -13.51
CA GLU A 10 -14.32 26.51 -12.70
C GLU A 10 -14.28 25.13 -12.05
N GLY A 11 -13.63 24.18 -12.75
CA GLY A 11 -13.26 22.90 -12.16
C GLY A 11 -12.60 23.19 -10.82
N SER A 12 -13.27 22.74 -9.75
CA SER A 12 -13.05 23.21 -8.39
C SER A 12 -11.56 23.27 -8.07
N ALA A 13 -11.12 24.32 -7.39
CA ALA A 13 -9.72 24.47 -6.96
C ALA A 13 -9.18 23.21 -6.26
N GLN A 14 -10.07 22.40 -5.68
CA GLN A 14 -9.80 21.08 -5.11
C GLN A 14 -9.37 20.04 -6.15
N GLY A 15 -10.06 19.94 -7.30
CA GLY A 15 -9.69 19.03 -8.39
C GLY A 15 -8.33 19.36 -8.99
N ARG A 16 -7.98 20.65 -9.11
CA ARG A 16 -6.65 21.07 -9.59
C ARG A 16 -5.53 20.73 -8.58
N LYS A 17 -5.80 20.86 -7.28
CA LYS A 17 -4.85 20.47 -6.21
C LYS A 17 -4.59 18.96 -6.20
N ILE A 18 -5.64 18.14 -6.36
CA ILE A 18 -5.52 16.67 -6.39
C ILE A 18 -4.67 16.22 -7.60
N ASN A 19 -4.96 16.74 -8.80
CA ASN A 19 -4.17 16.43 -9.99
C ASN A 19 -2.70 16.86 -9.86
N LEU A 20 -2.42 18.01 -9.24
CA LEU A 20 -1.05 18.47 -9.01
C LEU A 20 -0.29 17.56 -8.03
N LEU A 21 -0.95 17.09 -6.97
CA LEU A 21 -0.36 16.17 -5.99
C LEU A 21 -0.09 14.79 -6.61
N GLN A 22 -1.04 14.26 -7.40
CA GLN A 22 -0.83 13.01 -8.14
C GLN A 22 0.34 13.14 -9.13
N THR A 23 0.41 14.25 -9.87
CA THR A 23 1.50 14.49 -10.83
C THR A 23 2.86 14.60 -10.13
N LYS A 24 2.92 15.29 -8.97
CA LYS A 24 4.14 15.38 -8.16
C LYS A 24 4.54 14.05 -7.54
N SER A 25 3.59 13.26 -7.03
CA SER A 25 3.83 11.92 -6.52
C SER A 25 4.38 10.99 -7.60
N GLN A 26 3.79 11.00 -8.79
CA GLN A 26 4.27 10.21 -9.92
C GLN A 26 5.65 10.67 -10.36
N SER A 27 5.91 11.98 -10.36
CA SER A 27 7.22 12.53 -10.70
C SER A 27 8.29 12.16 -9.67
N LEU A 28 7.96 12.13 -8.38
CA LEU A 28 8.87 11.70 -7.31
C LEU A 28 9.16 10.20 -7.37
N LEU A 29 8.15 9.38 -7.68
CA LEU A 29 8.34 7.95 -7.93
C LEU A 29 9.24 7.71 -9.15
N ASN A 30 9.04 8.47 -10.24
CA ASN A 30 9.88 8.38 -11.43
C ASN A 30 11.31 8.91 -11.20
N LEU A 31 11.49 9.91 -10.34
CA LEU A 31 12.81 10.41 -9.91
C LEU A 31 13.53 9.43 -8.98
N ALA A 32 12.79 8.55 -8.30
CA ALA A 32 13.30 7.57 -7.37
C ALA A 32 13.71 6.25 -8.04
N SER A 33 13.35 6.00 -9.30
CA SER A 33 13.72 4.76 -9.99
C SER A 33 14.81 4.98 -11.04
N HIS A 34 15.88 4.19 -10.99
CA HIS A 34 16.87 4.10 -12.06
C HIS A 34 16.77 2.73 -12.71
N SER A 35 16.73 2.69 -14.04
CA SER A 35 16.76 1.42 -14.77
C SER A 35 18.01 1.33 -15.63
N GLU A 36 18.65 0.17 -15.62
CA GLU A 36 19.79 -0.16 -16.46
C GLU A 36 19.63 -1.56 -17.07
N VAL A 37 20.42 -1.85 -18.10
CA VAL A 37 20.42 -3.15 -18.77
C VAL A 37 21.77 -3.82 -18.56
N VAL A 38 21.77 -4.94 -17.84
CA VAL A 38 22.98 -5.73 -17.58
C VAL A 38 22.79 -7.13 -18.15
N ALA A 39 23.64 -7.51 -19.10
CA ALA A 39 23.55 -8.80 -19.81
C ALA A 39 22.17 -9.08 -20.46
N GLY A 40 21.47 -8.03 -20.90
CA GLY A 40 20.12 -8.14 -21.48
C GLY A 40 18.99 -8.20 -20.46
N VAL A 41 19.31 -8.16 -19.15
CA VAL A 41 18.34 -8.13 -18.06
C VAL A 41 18.06 -6.67 -17.69
N ASN A 42 16.77 -6.30 -17.63
CA ASN A 42 16.38 -4.97 -17.15
C ASN A 42 16.44 -4.95 -15.62
N ILE A 43 17.40 -4.21 -15.08
CA ILE A 43 17.56 -4.00 -13.63
C ILE A 43 16.90 -2.68 -13.27
N THR A 44 15.97 -2.70 -12.32
CA THR A 44 15.32 -1.50 -11.78
C THR A 44 15.70 -1.31 -10.32
N LEU A 45 16.35 -0.19 -10.06
CA LEU A 45 16.77 0.26 -8.75
C LEU A 45 15.73 1.24 -8.24
N HIS A 46 15.25 1.03 -7.02
CA HIS A 46 14.37 1.96 -6.34
C HIS A 46 15.15 2.68 -5.23
N ASN A 47 15.51 3.93 -5.44
CA ASN A 47 16.01 4.76 -4.35
C ASN A 47 14.85 4.98 -3.37
N ALA A 48 15.01 4.55 -2.12
CA ALA A 48 14.17 5.09 -1.07
C ALA A 48 14.44 6.60 -1.01
N LEU A 49 13.38 7.40 -1.05
CA LEU A 49 13.49 8.84 -1.05
C LEU A 49 14.25 9.28 0.21
N GLY A 50 15.40 9.93 0.01
CA GLY A 50 16.20 10.45 1.11
C GLY A 50 17.24 9.49 1.71
N SER A 51 17.28 8.21 1.32
CA SER A 51 18.40 7.34 1.69
C SER A 51 19.48 7.32 0.60
N GLU A 52 20.72 7.53 1.01
CA GLU A 52 21.87 7.39 0.12
C GLU A 52 22.15 5.90 -0.07
N ARG A 53 21.81 5.41 -1.25
CA ARG A 53 22.08 4.03 -1.66
C ARG A 53 23.58 3.83 -1.80
N ARG A 54 24.14 2.90 -1.02
CA ARG A 54 25.54 2.52 -1.14
C ARG A 54 25.67 1.19 -1.88
N PRO A 55 26.50 1.08 -2.93
CA PRO A 55 26.63 -0.13 -3.74
C PRO A 55 27.00 -1.40 -2.96
N GLU A 56 27.65 -1.24 -1.81
CA GLU A 56 28.04 -2.32 -0.90
C GLU A 56 26.93 -2.80 0.04
N ASP A 57 25.82 -2.06 0.15
CA ASP A 57 24.70 -2.47 0.99
C ASP A 57 23.94 -3.63 0.30
N LYS A 58 23.54 -4.61 1.11
CA LYS A 58 22.70 -5.71 0.63
C LYS A 58 21.26 -5.23 0.51
N HIS A 59 20.65 -5.55 -0.62
CA HIS A 59 19.25 -5.27 -0.88
C HIS A 59 18.50 -6.57 -1.18
N ARG A 60 17.19 -6.52 -0.98
CA ARG A 60 16.30 -7.56 -1.48
C ARG A 60 16.01 -7.27 -2.94
N TRP A 61 16.00 -8.31 -3.74
CA TRP A 61 15.77 -8.24 -5.17
C TRP A 61 14.71 -9.26 -5.55
N VAL A 62 13.78 -8.85 -6.39
CA VAL A 62 12.82 -9.72 -7.06
C VAL A 62 13.31 -9.92 -8.48
N VAL A 63 13.74 -11.14 -8.80
CA VAL A 63 14.21 -11.52 -10.13
C VAL A 63 13.10 -12.28 -10.84
N THR A 64 12.75 -11.83 -12.04
CA THR A 64 11.77 -12.49 -12.91
C THR A 64 12.51 -13.21 -14.04
N LEU A 65 12.33 -14.52 -14.12
CA LEU A 65 12.75 -15.40 -15.20
C LEU A 65 11.63 -15.49 -16.27
N PRO A 66 11.89 -16.07 -17.46
CA PRO A 66 10.93 -16.09 -18.54
C PRO A 66 9.73 -16.92 -18.16
N LYS A 67 8.54 -16.56 -18.65
CA LYS A 67 7.28 -17.25 -18.31
C LYS A 67 7.28 -18.76 -18.60
N THR A 68 8.20 -19.23 -19.45
CA THR A 68 8.38 -20.63 -19.81
C THR A 68 9.37 -21.38 -18.91
N CYS A 69 9.85 -20.78 -17.82
CA CYS A 69 10.79 -21.44 -16.92
C CYS A 69 10.15 -22.62 -16.18
N SER A 70 10.99 -23.56 -15.77
CA SER A 70 10.67 -24.69 -14.92
C SER A 70 11.14 -24.44 -13.48
N ASP A 71 10.66 -25.24 -12.52
CA ASP A 71 11.20 -25.25 -11.15
C ASP A 71 12.72 -25.47 -11.16
N ALA A 72 13.22 -26.32 -12.06
CA ALA A 72 14.64 -26.58 -12.20
C ALA A 72 15.42 -25.32 -12.63
N ASP A 73 14.84 -24.46 -13.47
CA ASP A 73 15.47 -23.21 -13.88
C ASP A 73 15.54 -22.21 -12.72
N VAL A 74 14.48 -22.12 -11.91
CA VAL A 74 14.46 -21.27 -10.71
C VAL A 74 15.53 -21.75 -9.71
N HIS A 75 15.60 -23.07 -9.47
CA HIS A 75 16.60 -23.65 -8.58
C HIS A 75 18.03 -23.53 -9.12
N ALA A 76 18.23 -23.70 -10.43
CA ALA A 76 19.54 -23.54 -11.06
C ALA A 76 20.02 -22.08 -10.97
N PHE A 77 19.11 -21.13 -11.23
CA PHE A 77 19.42 -19.71 -11.07
C PHE A 77 19.79 -19.40 -9.61
N ALA A 78 19.08 -19.97 -8.63
CA ALA A 78 19.41 -19.74 -7.23
C ALA A 78 20.70 -20.43 -6.77
N ALA A 79 20.99 -21.64 -7.25
CA ALA A 79 22.20 -22.39 -6.92
C ALA A 79 23.47 -21.77 -7.50
N GLY A 80 23.33 -21.00 -8.59
CA GLY A 80 24.42 -20.31 -9.26
C GLY A 80 24.93 -19.04 -8.55
N MET A 81 24.25 -18.62 -7.48
CA MET A 81 24.52 -17.33 -6.83
C MET A 81 25.94 -17.21 -6.27
N PRO A 82 26.56 -16.01 -6.36
CA PRO A 82 27.83 -15.75 -5.69
C PRO A 82 27.68 -15.96 -4.18
N SER A 83 28.77 -16.32 -3.49
CA SER A 83 28.73 -16.81 -2.10
C SER A 83 28.15 -15.82 -1.08
N GLY A 84 28.11 -14.52 -1.40
CA GLY A 84 27.49 -13.51 -0.55
C GLY A 84 25.98 -13.30 -0.79
N ALA A 85 25.43 -13.76 -1.92
CA ALA A 85 23.99 -13.66 -2.21
C ALA A 85 23.21 -14.80 -1.54
N THR A 86 22.00 -14.52 -1.06
CA THR A 86 21.15 -15.47 -0.33
C THR A 86 19.75 -15.55 -0.92
N PRO A 87 19.26 -16.73 -1.37
CA PRO A 87 17.87 -16.87 -1.79
C PRO A 87 16.94 -16.74 -0.58
N LEU A 88 15.93 -15.88 -0.71
CA LEU A 88 14.87 -15.69 0.28
C LEU A 88 13.59 -16.43 -0.10
N PHE A 89 13.30 -16.50 -1.39
CA PHE A 89 12.11 -17.14 -1.93
C PHE A 89 12.38 -17.72 -3.32
N LEU A 90 11.85 -18.91 -3.59
CA LEU A 90 11.92 -19.57 -4.88
C LEU A 90 10.51 -19.91 -5.34
N GLY A 91 10.10 -19.36 -6.48
CA GLY A 91 8.85 -19.75 -7.12
C GLY A 91 8.87 -21.22 -7.54
N THR A 92 7.69 -21.84 -7.61
CA THR A 92 7.50 -23.22 -8.09
C THR A 92 6.48 -23.25 -9.24
N PRO A 93 6.88 -22.81 -10.45
CA PRO A 93 5.99 -22.75 -11.61
C PRO A 93 5.13 -24.01 -11.84
N SER A 94 5.67 -25.19 -11.52
CA SER A 94 5.01 -26.48 -11.74
C SER A 94 3.90 -26.82 -10.74
N ASN A 95 3.98 -26.31 -9.50
CA ASN A 95 3.12 -26.76 -8.40
C ASN A 95 2.10 -25.72 -7.93
N THR A 96 2.37 -24.43 -8.20
CA THR A 96 1.67 -23.34 -7.52
C THR A 96 1.14 -22.27 -8.46
N GLY A 97 1.43 -22.33 -9.76
CA GLY A 97 1.09 -21.23 -10.68
C GLY A 97 1.78 -19.91 -10.31
N LEU A 98 2.67 -19.90 -9.30
CA LEU A 98 3.51 -18.77 -9.00
C LEU A 98 4.42 -18.53 -10.20
N PRO A 99 4.54 -17.26 -10.63
CA PRO A 99 5.34 -16.94 -11.80
C PRO A 99 6.80 -17.34 -11.56
N CYS A 100 7.52 -17.43 -12.67
CA CYS A 100 8.97 -17.60 -12.77
C CYS A 100 9.73 -16.49 -12.04
N VAL A 101 9.69 -16.50 -10.72
CA VAL A 101 10.16 -15.41 -9.84
C VAL A 101 10.93 -16.01 -8.67
N LEU A 102 12.00 -15.33 -8.28
CA LEU A 102 12.69 -15.58 -7.02
C LEU A 102 12.95 -14.26 -6.30
N ALA A 103 12.99 -14.31 -4.97
CA ALA A 103 13.50 -13.21 -4.17
C ALA A 103 14.85 -13.61 -3.59
N LEU A 104 15.82 -12.70 -3.62
CA LEU A 104 17.16 -12.90 -3.10
C LEU A 104 17.66 -11.66 -2.37
N GLU A 105 18.61 -11.83 -1.46
CA GLU A 105 19.35 -10.76 -0.81
C GLU A 105 20.77 -10.73 -1.37
N ALA A 106 21.18 -9.60 -1.95
CA ALA A 106 22.49 -9.42 -2.56
C ALA A 106 22.85 -7.94 -2.67
N THR A 107 24.14 -7.64 -2.78
CA THR A 107 24.62 -6.33 -3.26
C THR A 107 24.32 -6.17 -4.75
N GLU A 108 24.38 -4.94 -5.26
CA GLU A 108 24.20 -4.67 -6.69
C GLU A 108 25.27 -5.41 -7.52
N ALA A 109 26.52 -5.40 -7.06
CA ALA A 109 27.63 -6.06 -7.74
C ALA A 109 27.42 -7.59 -7.84
N GLU A 110 26.95 -8.22 -6.77
CA GLU A 110 26.63 -9.65 -6.74
C GLU A 110 25.45 -9.98 -7.67
N LEU A 111 24.40 -9.15 -7.71
CA LEU A 111 23.31 -9.34 -8.67
C LEU A 111 23.81 -9.19 -10.12
N HIS A 112 24.66 -8.19 -10.39
CA HIS A 112 25.23 -7.97 -11.72
C HIS A 112 26.08 -9.15 -12.18
N GLU A 113 26.88 -9.74 -11.29
CA GLU A 113 27.62 -10.97 -11.57
C GLU A 113 26.66 -12.13 -11.83
N GLN A 114 25.59 -12.24 -11.04
CA GLN A 114 24.63 -13.31 -11.17
C GLN A 114 23.91 -13.30 -12.51
N VAL A 115 23.38 -12.15 -12.94
CA VAL A 115 22.65 -12.04 -14.22
C VAL A 115 23.59 -12.19 -15.43
N LYS A 116 24.89 -11.91 -15.29
CA LYS A 116 25.89 -12.14 -16.34
C LYS A 116 26.25 -13.62 -16.50
N THR A 117 26.32 -14.35 -15.38
CA THR A 117 26.75 -15.75 -15.36
C THR A 117 25.59 -16.73 -15.56
N HIS A 118 24.36 -16.32 -15.26
CA HIS A 118 23.15 -17.12 -15.38
C HIS A 118 22.17 -16.45 -16.34
N PRO A 119 22.38 -16.56 -17.66
CA PRO A 119 21.49 -15.98 -18.64
C PRO A 119 20.09 -16.60 -18.51
N GLY A 120 19.06 -15.77 -18.55
CA GLY A 120 17.68 -16.23 -18.46
C GLY A 120 16.76 -15.24 -17.77
N ALA A 121 17.25 -14.45 -16.82
CA ALA A 121 16.40 -13.42 -16.20
C ALA A 121 15.91 -12.40 -17.24
N GLU A 122 14.61 -12.05 -17.17
CA GLU A 122 14.02 -10.98 -17.98
C GLU A 122 14.17 -9.63 -17.29
N SER A 123 14.01 -9.61 -15.96
CA SER A 123 14.19 -8.41 -15.15
C SER A 123 14.61 -8.75 -13.72
N ALA A 124 15.23 -7.77 -13.07
CA ALA A 124 15.46 -7.77 -11.63
C ALA A 124 15.05 -6.41 -11.07
N GLN A 125 14.31 -6.40 -9.97
CA GLN A 125 13.86 -5.17 -9.34
C GLN A 125 14.25 -5.19 -7.88
N MET A 126 14.85 -4.11 -7.40
CA MET A 126 15.15 -3.96 -5.98
C MET A 126 13.82 -3.86 -5.23
N ASP A 127 13.61 -4.73 -4.25
CA ASP A 127 12.40 -4.67 -3.42
C ASP A 127 12.36 -3.31 -2.72
N PHE A 128 11.21 -2.67 -2.80
CA PHE A 128 11.03 -1.36 -2.22
C PHE A 128 11.07 -1.55 -0.69
N GLN A 129 12.03 -0.94 0.00
CA GLN A 129 12.05 -0.94 1.46
C GLN A 129 10.88 -0.09 1.97
N TRP A 130 9.72 -0.76 2.05
CA TRP A 130 8.42 -0.13 2.24
C TRP A 130 8.29 0.54 3.60
N GLU A 131 9.02 0.04 4.60
CA GLU A 131 9.10 0.59 5.95
C GLU A 131 9.67 2.03 5.94
N GLU A 132 10.73 2.28 5.15
CA GLU A 132 11.31 3.61 4.98
C GLU A 132 10.42 4.52 4.13
N HIS A 133 9.78 3.96 3.09
CA HIS A 133 8.84 4.71 2.26
C HIS A 133 7.62 5.18 3.05
N HIS A 134 7.09 4.35 3.96
CA HIS A 134 5.99 4.72 4.84
C HIS A 134 6.36 5.83 5.82
N ALA A 135 7.58 5.79 6.37
CA ALA A 135 8.07 6.88 7.22
C ALA A 135 8.09 8.20 6.43
N LEU A 136 8.64 8.18 5.22
CA LEU A 136 8.69 9.38 4.38
C LEU A 136 7.33 9.80 3.85
N LEU A 137 6.44 8.89 3.43
CA LEU A 137 5.08 9.24 3.04
C LEU A 137 4.30 9.83 4.21
N ALA A 138 4.54 9.38 5.44
CA ALA A 138 3.98 10.00 6.63
C ALA A 138 4.53 11.43 6.81
N GLU A 139 5.82 11.66 6.61
CA GLU A 139 6.43 13.01 6.62
C GLU A 139 5.90 13.90 5.48
N MET A 140 5.71 13.36 4.28
CA MET A 140 5.17 14.08 3.13
C MET A 140 3.67 14.36 3.29
N ALA A 141 2.90 13.44 3.86
CA ALA A 141 1.49 13.66 4.18
C ALA A 141 1.35 14.76 5.25
N VAL A 142 2.26 14.79 6.23
CA VAL A 142 2.42 15.92 7.16
C VAL A 142 2.72 17.21 6.39
N ALA A 143 3.61 17.21 5.40
CA ALA A 143 3.93 18.42 4.62
C ALA A 143 2.80 18.87 3.68
N VAL A 144 2.04 17.94 3.07
CA VAL A 144 0.95 18.22 2.11
C VAL A 144 -0.34 18.65 2.81
N GLY A 145 -0.59 18.16 4.02
CA GLY A 145 -1.68 18.65 4.88
C GLY A 145 -1.58 20.15 5.21
N ALA A 146 -0.42 20.78 4.97
CA ALA A 146 -0.12 22.18 5.31
C ALA A 146 -0.81 23.23 4.42
N ALA A 147 -1.56 22.80 3.39
CA ALA A 147 -2.12 23.68 2.36
C ALA A 147 -3.58 24.14 2.60
N GLY A 148 -4.12 23.95 3.82
CA GLY A 148 -5.50 24.26 4.18
C GLY A 148 -5.65 25.01 5.51
N ASN A 149 -5.63 26.34 5.42
CA ASN A 149 -6.09 27.38 6.36
C ASN A 149 -5.49 27.42 7.81
N PRO A 150 -4.85 28.52 8.23
CA PRO A 150 -4.37 28.72 9.60
C PRO A 150 -5.32 29.65 10.37
N GLU A 151 -5.94 29.20 11.45
CA GLU A 151 -6.32 30.12 12.53
C GLU A 151 -6.56 29.42 13.86
N GLY A 152 -5.71 29.79 14.83
CA GLY A 152 -5.90 29.63 16.28
C GLY A 152 -5.73 28.22 16.82
N LEU A 153 -4.72 28.01 17.68
CA LEU A 153 -4.76 27.21 18.93
C LEU A 153 -3.37 27.23 19.62
N PRO A 154 -3.31 26.97 20.94
CA PRO A 154 -2.26 27.47 21.84
C PRO A 154 -1.04 26.55 21.95
N GLU A 155 0.09 27.16 22.34
CA GLU A 155 1.40 26.55 22.54
C GLU A 155 1.40 25.54 23.70
N GLY A 156 1.87 24.30 23.46
CA GLY A 156 2.02 23.29 24.51
C GLY A 156 2.77 22.02 24.08
N GLU A 157 4.06 21.99 24.44
CA GLU A 157 4.99 20.87 24.66
C GLU A 157 5.27 19.80 23.57
N GLY A 158 6.52 19.82 23.08
CA GLY A 158 7.31 18.61 22.80
C GLY A 158 7.07 17.89 21.47
N LEU A 159 7.19 18.58 20.34
CA LEU A 159 7.15 17.98 19.00
C LEU A 159 8.50 17.35 18.60
N PRO A 160 8.51 16.32 17.73
CA PRO A 160 9.74 15.71 17.21
C PRO A 160 10.60 16.72 16.46
N ASP A 161 11.93 16.57 16.56
CA ASP A 161 12.91 17.49 15.98
C ASP A 161 12.73 17.64 14.46
N VAL A 162 12.34 18.84 14.04
CA VAL A 162 12.16 19.19 12.62
C VAL A 162 13.54 19.42 11.98
N PRO A 163 13.83 18.85 10.78
CA PRO A 163 15.13 18.98 10.14
C PRO A 163 15.63 20.44 10.02
N PRO A 164 16.91 20.74 10.31
CA PRO A 164 17.45 22.09 10.24
C PRO A 164 17.40 22.73 8.85
N SER A 165 17.26 21.92 7.80
CA SER A 165 17.23 22.32 6.39
C SER A 165 15.92 22.98 5.95
N LEU A 166 14.85 22.90 6.74
CA LEU A 166 13.57 23.51 6.39
C LEU A 166 13.57 25.01 6.68
N LEU A 167 12.91 25.78 5.80
CA LEU A 167 12.68 27.20 6.03
C LEU A 167 11.84 27.39 7.31
N PRO A 168 12.04 28.48 8.08
CA PRO A 168 11.34 28.68 9.36
C PRO A 168 9.81 28.63 9.29
N GLU A 169 9.23 28.98 8.15
CA GLU A 169 7.79 28.90 7.88
C GLU A 169 7.30 27.47 7.66
N ASP A 170 8.10 26.63 6.99
CA ASP A 170 7.80 25.21 6.81
C ASP A 170 7.92 24.44 8.14
N ARG A 171 8.86 24.84 9.02
CA ARG A 171 8.97 24.24 10.36
C ARG A 171 7.73 24.46 11.22
N ARG A 172 7.18 25.67 11.22
CA ARG A 172 5.93 25.98 11.98
C ARG A 172 4.73 25.21 11.42
N ARG A 173 4.68 25.02 10.11
CA ARG A 173 3.62 24.24 9.45
C ARG A 173 3.72 22.75 9.78
N VAL A 174 4.90 22.16 9.67
CA VAL A 174 5.16 20.76 10.05
C VAL A 174 4.83 20.53 11.52
N ALA A 175 5.21 21.47 12.41
CA ALA A 175 4.88 21.42 13.82
C ALA A 175 3.36 21.42 14.08
N SER A 176 2.62 22.34 13.46
CA SER A 176 1.15 22.43 13.60
C SER A 176 0.43 21.18 13.08
N LEU A 177 0.95 20.54 12.03
CA LEU A 177 0.38 19.31 11.48
C LEU A 177 0.73 18.08 12.29
N ALA A 178 1.97 17.99 12.78
CA ALA A 178 2.35 16.97 13.74
C ALA A 178 1.47 17.07 14.99
N GLU A 179 1.16 18.28 15.45
CA GLU A 179 0.22 18.51 16.55
C GLU A 179 -1.23 18.13 16.18
N ALA A 180 -1.74 18.51 15.01
CA ALA A 180 -3.07 18.13 14.53
C ALA A 180 -3.21 16.61 14.33
N ASN A 181 -2.19 15.95 13.83
CA ASN A 181 -2.12 14.50 13.68
C ASN A 181 -1.99 13.81 15.04
N THR A 182 -1.25 14.39 15.98
CA THR A 182 -1.17 13.89 17.37
C THR A 182 -2.53 14.02 18.06
N LYS A 183 -3.23 15.14 17.88
CA LYS A 183 -4.60 15.33 18.34
C LYS A 183 -5.56 14.33 17.67
N ARG A 184 -5.49 14.12 16.36
CA ARG A 184 -6.30 13.08 15.66
C ARG A 184 -6.00 11.66 16.17
N ARG A 185 -4.72 11.33 16.40
CA ARG A 185 -4.29 10.06 17.01
C ARG A 185 -4.82 9.87 18.43
N ALA A 186 -4.97 10.96 19.17
CA ALA A 186 -5.55 10.92 20.52
C ALA A 186 -7.09 10.77 20.50
N ILE A 187 -7.73 11.04 19.37
CA ILE A 187 -9.19 11.05 19.21
C ILE A 187 -9.68 9.70 18.64
N TRP A 188 -8.96 9.11 17.67
CA TRP A 188 -9.41 7.86 17.03
C TRP A 188 -8.60 6.64 17.48
N SER A 189 -9.28 5.69 18.13
CA SER A 189 -8.80 4.30 18.18
C SER A 189 -9.57 3.46 17.16
N MET A 190 -9.00 2.32 16.79
CA MET A 190 -9.62 1.38 15.86
C MET A 190 -10.26 0.21 16.62
N ALA A 191 -11.53 -0.03 16.32
CA ALA A 191 -12.22 -1.26 16.65
C ALA A 191 -12.05 -2.28 15.52
N GLU A 192 -12.17 -3.54 15.88
CA GLU A 192 -12.10 -4.66 14.95
C GLU A 192 -13.23 -5.63 15.28
N GLN A 193 -13.94 -6.08 14.24
CA GLN A 193 -14.94 -7.12 14.38
C GLN A 193 -14.80 -8.16 13.26
N GLU A 194 -14.81 -9.42 13.67
CA GLU A 194 -14.75 -10.58 12.78
C GLU A 194 -16.16 -11.08 12.45
N HIS A 195 -16.40 -11.36 11.18
CA HIS A 195 -17.67 -11.85 10.64
C HIS A 195 -17.44 -13.11 9.82
N GLN A 196 -18.38 -14.05 9.89
CA GLN A 196 -18.47 -15.14 8.92
C GLN A 196 -19.50 -14.77 7.87
N ILE A 197 -19.04 -14.58 6.64
CA ILE A 197 -19.90 -14.19 5.52
C ILE A 197 -20.09 -15.40 4.60
N PRO A 198 -21.33 -15.81 4.30
CA PRO A 198 -21.57 -16.83 3.28
C PRO A 198 -20.89 -16.42 1.96
N GLY A 199 -20.19 -17.34 1.30
CA GLY A 199 -19.64 -17.02 -0.02
C GLY A 199 -20.75 -16.88 -1.06
N PRO A 200 -20.57 -16.05 -2.12
CA PRO A 200 -21.53 -15.97 -3.22
C PRO A 200 -21.54 -17.27 -4.05
N TRP A 201 -20.54 -18.12 -3.87
CA TRP A 201 -20.31 -19.33 -4.67
C TRP A 201 -20.28 -20.59 -3.80
N PRO A 202 -21.43 -21.18 -3.41
CA PRO A 202 -21.48 -22.31 -2.48
C PRO A 202 -20.69 -23.57 -2.90
N ASN A 203 -20.23 -23.63 -4.16
CA ASN A 203 -19.54 -24.79 -4.75
C ASN A 203 -18.16 -24.48 -5.34
N SER A 204 -17.59 -23.29 -5.11
CA SER A 204 -16.22 -23.02 -5.55
C SER A 204 -15.23 -23.35 -4.42
N ASN A 205 -14.01 -23.75 -4.75
CA ASN A 205 -12.93 -23.86 -3.75
C ASN A 205 -12.66 -22.51 -3.03
N CYS A 206 -13.16 -21.42 -3.61
CA CYS A 206 -13.16 -20.07 -3.07
C CYS A 206 -14.48 -19.65 -2.42
N GLY A 207 -15.38 -20.61 -2.22
CA GLY A 207 -16.80 -20.45 -1.98
C GLY A 207 -17.21 -20.26 -0.53
N GLY A 208 -16.48 -19.46 0.24
CA GLY A 208 -16.81 -19.17 1.64
C GLY A 208 -16.98 -20.39 2.59
N PRO A 209 -17.38 -20.15 3.86
CA PRO A 209 -17.58 -18.84 4.46
C PRO A 209 -16.27 -18.04 4.51
N TYR A 210 -16.32 -16.79 4.06
CA TYR A 210 -15.18 -15.88 4.23
C TYR A 210 -15.13 -15.45 5.69
N ARG A 211 -13.93 -15.41 6.26
CA ARG A 211 -13.71 -14.64 7.48
C ARG A 211 -13.47 -13.21 7.03
N ALA A 212 -14.38 -12.30 7.37
CA ALA A 212 -14.20 -10.88 7.10
C ALA A 212 -13.88 -10.15 8.40
N TYR A 213 -12.90 -9.26 8.32
CA TYR A 213 -12.54 -8.33 9.36
C TYR A 213 -12.99 -6.96 8.93
N VAL A 214 -13.81 -6.33 9.76
CA VAL A 214 -14.21 -4.95 9.58
C VAL A 214 -13.53 -4.13 10.66
N PHE A 215 -12.77 -3.13 10.21
CA PHE A 215 -12.05 -2.20 11.05
C PHE A 215 -12.70 -0.83 10.92
N TYR A 216 -12.97 -0.18 12.05
CA TYR A 216 -13.71 1.07 12.07
C TYR A 216 -13.28 1.93 13.26
N PRO A 217 -13.45 3.27 13.20
CA PRO A 217 -13.14 4.14 14.34
C PRO A 217 -14.00 3.79 15.57
N THR A 218 -13.43 3.81 16.78
CA THR A 218 -14.12 3.47 18.04
C THR A 218 -15.05 4.56 18.57
N GLU A 219 -14.92 5.82 18.12
CA GLU A 219 -15.84 6.90 18.52
C GLU A 219 -17.29 6.66 18.09
N ILE A 220 -17.53 5.58 17.34
CA ILE A 220 -18.82 4.96 17.03
C ILE A 220 -19.40 4.22 18.27
N HIS A 221 -19.34 4.83 19.45
CA HIS A 221 -19.99 4.30 20.65
C HIS A 221 -21.45 4.76 20.79
N ASP A 222 -21.86 5.82 20.06
CA ASP A 222 -23.25 6.26 19.94
C ASP A 222 -23.69 6.27 18.46
N TRP A 223 -24.12 5.10 17.98
CA TRP A 223 -24.49 4.81 16.59
C TRP A 223 -25.56 5.76 16.02
N ALA A 224 -26.30 6.49 16.87
CA ALA A 224 -27.34 7.43 16.46
C ALA A 224 -26.81 8.78 15.95
N ASN A 225 -25.55 9.14 16.26
CA ASN A 225 -24.98 10.47 15.97
C ASN A 225 -23.67 10.42 15.17
N VAL A 226 -23.30 9.25 14.63
CA VAL A 226 -22.02 9.06 13.94
C VAL A 226 -22.08 9.65 12.54
N SER A 227 -21.05 10.43 12.20
CA SER A 227 -20.80 10.84 10.82
C SER A 227 -20.55 9.60 9.97
N LYS A 228 -21.34 9.38 8.92
CA LYS A 228 -21.13 8.23 8.03
C LYS A 228 -19.72 8.23 7.43
N HIS A 229 -19.11 7.06 7.31
CA HIS A 229 -17.72 6.89 6.88
C HIS A 229 -17.62 6.27 5.47
N PRO A 230 -16.67 6.71 4.63
CA PRO A 230 -16.32 6.01 3.40
C PRO A 230 -15.80 4.60 3.69
N VAL A 231 -16.00 3.67 2.76
CA VAL A 231 -15.62 2.26 2.91
C VAL A 231 -14.48 1.89 1.95
N ILE A 232 -13.51 1.13 2.43
CA ILE A 232 -12.42 0.57 1.62
C ILE A 232 -12.47 -0.95 1.74
N SER A 233 -12.51 -1.67 0.62
CA SER A 233 -12.22 -3.11 0.61
C SER A 233 -10.74 -3.35 0.31
N VAL A 234 -10.12 -4.23 1.09
CA VAL A 234 -8.69 -4.57 0.96
C VAL A 234 -8.54 -5.97 0.34
N ALA A 235 -7.85 -6.04 -0.80
CA ALA A 235 -7.24 -7.27 -1.31
C ALA A 235 -5.84 -7.45 -0.77
N HIS A 236 -5.51 -8.69 -0.41
CA HIS A 236 -4.35 -8.98 0.39
C HIS A 236 -3.52 -10.06 -0.33
N GLY A 237 -2.99 -9.72 -1.52
CA GLY A 237 -2.61 -10.63 -2.61
C GLY A 237 -1.88 -11.96 -2.29
N TYR A 238 -1.78 -12.79 -3.33
CA TYR A 238 -1.57 -14.26 -3.37
C TYR A 238 -0.59 -14.93 -2.38
N THR A 239 0.36 -14.22 -1.76
CA THR A 239 1.50 -14.86 -1.09
C THR A 239 1.75 -14.45 0.35
N GLN A 240 1.13 -13.39 0.87
CA GLN A 240 1.47 -12.94 2.23
C GLN A 240 0.28 -12.81 3.17
N PHE A 241 -0.94 -12.52 2.70
CA PHE A 241 -1.98 -12.07 3.62
C PHE A 241 -3.28 -12.89 3.62
N GLY A 242 -3.43 -13.81 2.66
CA GLY A 242 -4.57 -14.74 2.47
C GLY A 242 -5.18 -15.33 3.74
N VAL A 243 -4.33 -15.66 4.72
CA VAL A 243 -4.67 -16.37 5.96
C VAL A 243 -4.26 -15.59 7.23
N ARG A 244 -3.78 -14.33 7.11
CA ARG A 244 -3.13 -13.59 8.21
C ARG A 244 -3.36 -12.07 8.18
N VAL A 245 -4.50 -11.60 7.67
CA VAL A 245 -4.82 -10.16 7.62
C VAL A 245 -4.56 -9.45 8.95
N LYS A 246 -5.05 -10.03 10.06
CA LYS A 246 -4.90 -9.50 11.42
C LYS A 246 -3.45 -9.20 11.82
N ASN A 247 -2.51 -10.06 11.44
CA ASN A 247 -1.15 -10.00 11.99
C ASN A 247 -0.18 -9.13 11.18
N GLN A 248 -0.46 -8.93 9.90
CA GLN A 248 0.50 -8.30 8.99
C GLN A 248 0.01 -6.96 8.41
N LEU A 249 -1.27 -6.87 8.05
CA LEU A 249 -1.81 -5.65 7.45
C LEU A 249 -2.29 -4.64 8.48
N VAL A 250 -2.68 -5.10 9.67
CA VAL A 250 -3.33 -4.22 10.66
C VAL A 250 -2.43 -3.06 11.07
N ALA A 251 -1.22 -3.33 11.57
CA ALA A 251 -0.37 -2.28 12.11
C ALA A 251 0.13 -1.29 11.05
N GLY A 252 0.57 -1.79 9.90
CA GLY A 252 1.25 -0.97 8.89
C GLY A 252 0.33 -0.35 7.82
N PHE A 253 -0.86 -0.90 7.61
CA PHE A 253 -1.70 -0.54 6.47
C PHE A 253 -3.13 -0.18 6.84
N ILE A 254 -3.84 -1.08 7.54
CA ILE A 254 -5.26 -0.88 7.87
C ILE A 254 -5.43 0.17 8.97
N ARG A 255 -4.64 0.08 10.05
CA ARG A 255 -4.76 1.00 11.20
C ARG A 255 -4.61 2.47 10.78
N PRO A 256 -3.61 2.87 9.98
CA PRO A 256 -3.54 4.24 9.47
C PRO A 256 -4.78 4.68 8.67
N MET A 257 -5.37 3.81 7.86
CA MET A 257 -6.59 4.13 7.12
C MET A 257 -7.76 4.41 8.07
N VAL A 258 -7.91 3.59 9.11
CA VAL A 258 -8.99 3.77 10.08
C VAL A 258 -8.73 4.98 10.99
N GLU A 259 -7.58 4.99 11.67
CA GLU A 259 -7.25 5.98 12.71
C GLU A 259 -6.88 7.36 12.16
N TRP A 260 -6.45 7.48 10.90
CA TRP A 260 -6.10 8.80 10.32
C TRP A 260 -7.00 9.19 9.16
N GLY A 261 -7.41 8.20 8.35
CA GLY A 261 -8.27 8.41 7.21
C GLY A 261 -9.76 8.46 7.55
N GLY A 262 -10.15 7.92 8.72
CA GLY A 262 -11.56 7.82 9.11
C GLY A 262 -12.35 6.89 8.19
N TYR A 263 -11.70 5.89 7.59
CA TYR A 263 -12.33 4.89 6.73
C TYR A 263 -12.87 3.72 7.56
N ILE A 264 -13.97 3.14 7.09
CA ILE A 264 -14.32 1.75 7.43
C ILE A 264 -13.58 0.86 6.46
N VAL A 265 -12.79 -0.08 6.97
CA VAL A 265 -11.98 -0.98 6.15
C VAL A 265 -12.52 -2.39 6.29
N VAL A 266 -12.89 -3.02 5.18
CA VAL A 266 -13.29 -4.43 5.11
C VAL A 266 -12.20 -5.23 4.42
N ALA A 267 -11.63 -6.19 5.15
CA ALA A 267 -10.69 -7.16 4.61
C ALA A 267 -11.30 -8.55 4.76
N HIS A 268 -11.15 -9.41 3.77
CA HIS A 268 -11.55 -10.81 3.90
C HIS A 268 -10.33 -11.65 4.29
N GLU A 269 -10.51 -12.94 4.52
CA GLU A 269 -9.47 -13.93 4.74
C GLU A 269 -10.04 -15.24 4.20
N THR A 270 -9.26 -15.92 3.36
CA THR A 270 -9.67 -17.17 2.73
C THR A 270 -8.86 -18.32 3.32
N ALA A 271 -9.54 -19.41 3.70
CA ALA A 271 -8.86 -20.58 4.23
C ALA A 271 -7.90 -21.24 3.22
N GLN A 272 -8.14 -21.00 1.93
CA GLN A 272 -7.30 -21.42 0.82
C GLN A 272 -6.71 -20.14 0.23
N GLY A 273 -5.40 -19.92 0.37
CA GLY A 273 -4.70 -18.67 -0.02
C GLY A 273 -4.71 -18.34 -1.52
N TRP A 274 -5.59 -18.97 -2.30
CA TRP A 274 -5.72 -18.88 -3.76
C TRP A 274 -7.00 -18.17 -4.21
N CYS A 275 -7.77 -17.66 -3.25
CA CYS A 275 -9.16 -17.25 -3.45
C CYS A 275 -9.38 -15.76 -3.21
N ASP A 276 -8.35 -14.97 -3.47
CA ASP A 276 -8.34 -13.53 -3.27
C ASP A 276 -8.56 -12.85 -4.63
N THR A 277 -9.79 -12.95 -5.14
CA THR A 277 -10.13 -12.44 -6.48
C THR A 277 -10.75 -11.05 -6.40
N SER A 278 -10.74 -10.32 -7.52
CA SER A 278 -11.50 -9.09 -7.67
C SER A 278 -12.98 -9.22 -7.29
N ASN A 279 -13.56 -10.41 -7.46
CA ASN A 279 -14.94 -10.67 -7.10
C ASN A 279 -15.15 -10.71 -5.59
N ASP A 280 -14.18 -11.18 -4.82
CA ASP A 280 -14.29 -11.27 -3.36
C ASP A 280 -14.24 -9.88 -2.73
N MET A 281 -13.38 -9.00 -3.24
CA MET A 281 -13.35 -7.58 -2.84
C MET A 281 -14.69 -6.87 -3.12
N LEU A 282 -15.22 -7.05 -4.32
CA LEU A 282 -16.51 -6.46 -4.70
C LEU A 282 -17.64 -7.05 -3.86
N TYR A 283 -17.60 -8.36 -3.60
CA TYR A 283 -18.56 -9.03 -2.75
C TYR A 283 -18.52 -8.51 -1.30
N MET A 284 -17.33 -8.21 -0.75
CA MET A 284 -17.21 -7.58 0.56
C MET A 284 -17.82 -6.18 0.59
N LEU A 285 -17.62 -5.39 -0.47
CA LEU A 285 -18.25 -4.08 -0.61
C LEU A 285 -19.77 -4.19 -0.76
N ASP A 286 -20.27 -5.18 -1.46
CA ASP A 286 -21.70 -5.40 -1.60
C ASP A 286 -22.30 -5.85 -0.27
N TRP A 287 -21.69 -6.83 0.41
CA TRP A 287 -22.12 -7.34 1.71
C TRP A 287 -22.21 -6.23 2.76
N ILE A 288 -21.17 -5.41 2.92
CA ILE A 288 -21.17 -4.38 3.95
C ILE A 288 -22.24 -3.30 3.70
N LYS A 289 -22.71 -3.16 2.45
CA LYS A 289 -23.79 -2.26 2.03
C LYS A 289 -25.19 -2.86 2.13
N GLN A 290 -25.34 -4.17 2.37
CA GLN A 290 -26.65 -4.81 2.43
C GLN A 290 -27.49 -4.24 3.59
N ASP A 291 -28.81 -4.30 3.44
CA ASP A 291 -29.77 -3.78 4.44
C ASP A 291 -29.72 -4.52 5.78
N ASP A 292 -29.15 -5.72 5.82
CA ASP A 292 -28.93 -6.54 7.02
C ASP A 292 -27.49 -6.46 7.55
N SER A 293 -26.61 -5.70 6.89
CA SER A 293 -25.28 -5.40 7.41
C SER A 293 -25.40 -4.60 8.71
N PRO A 294 -24.67 -4.98 9.78
CA PRO A 294 -24.63 -4.20 11.01
C PRO A 294 -23.99 -2.81 10.79
N TYR A 295 -23.34 -2.58 9.66
CA TYR A 295 -22.60 -1.35 9.36
C TYR A 295 -23.36 -0.35 8.48
N LYS A 296 -24.53 -0.71 7.94
CA LYS A 296 -25.24 0.08 6.93
C LYS A 296 -25.50 1.54 7.32
N ASP A 297 -25.73 1.78 8.60
CA ASP A 297 -26.10 3.09 9.12
C ASP A 297 -24.88 4.00 9.35
N ILE A 298 -23.68 3.43 9.41
CA ILE A 298 -22.43 4.16 9.66
C ILE A 298 -21.55 4.28 8.41
N ILE A 299 -21.95 3.70 7.27
CA ILE A 299 -21.21 3.80 6.00
C ILE A 299 -21.82 4.84 5.05
N LEU A 300 -20.98 5.38 4.17
CA LEU A 300 -21.35 6.13 2.97
C LEU A 300 -21.33 5.15 1.77
N PRO A 301 -22.47 4.56 1.37
CA PRO A 301 -22.48 3.49 0.36
C PRO A 301 -22.02 3.95 -1.03
N ASP A 302 -22.07 5.26 -1.31
CA ASP A 302 -21.59 5.90 -2.54
C ASP A 302 -20.11 6.31 -2.49
N LYS A 303 -19.47 6.22 -1.31
CA LYS A 303 -18.05 6.54 -1.11
C LYS A 303 -17.28 5.27 -0.81
N THR A 304 -17.10 4.45 -1.84
CA THR A 304 -16.34 3.20 -1.72
C THR A 304 -15.10 3.19 -2.59
N ALA A 305 -14.04 2.60 -2.05
CA ALA A 305 -12.82 2.33 -2.77
C ALA A 305 -12.40 0.87 -2.57
N VAL A 306 -11.50 0.44 -3.44
CA VAL A 306 -10.81 -0.85 -3.33
C VAL A 306 -9.33 -0.53 -3.32
N VAL A 307 -8.59 -1.20 -2.44
CA VAL A 307 -7.14 -1.15 -2.40
C VAL A 307 -6.60 -2.57 -2.36
N GLY A 308 -5.48 -2.82 -3.01
CA GLY A 308 -4.86 -4.13 -3.04
C GLY A 308 -3.36 -4.02 -3.18
N TYR A 309 -2.66 -5.07 -2.77
CA TYR A 309 -1.24 -5.24 -2.99
C TYR A 309 -1.00 -6.54 -3.75
N SER A 310 -0.14 -6.49 -4.77
CA SER A 310 0.13 -7.58 -5.73
C SER A 310 -1.05 -7.92 -6.67
N MET A 311 -0.79 -8.80 -7.65
CA MET A 311 -1.82 -9.60 -8.34
C MET A 311 -2.38 -10.65 -7.41
#